data_AF-A0A9E4VHK7-F1
#
_entry.id   AF-A0A9E4VHK7-F1
#
_cell.length_a   1.000
_cell.length_b   1.000
_cell.length_c   1.000
_cell.angle_alpha   90.00
_cell.angle_beta   90.00
_cell.angle_gamma   90.00
#
_symmetry.space_group_name_H-M   'P 1'
#
loop_
_entity.id
_entity.type
_entity.pdbx_description
1 polymer ?
#
loop_
_entity_poly.entity_id
_entity_poly.type
_entity_poly.pdbx_seq_one_letter_code
_entity_poly.pdbx_strand_id
1 'polypeptide(L)'
;MGLPVPDLDDRTFQDIVNEAKRKIPLYCPEWTDHNLSDPGITLIELFSWMTEMTLYRLNQVPDKNYVKFLELIGVELAPAAPAGTEITFRLSGAQPNKVTMPAGTEVATVRTETDEAILFTTVEDTTISPATLAHLLVSEDGESFVDRLALLTDWRALLGTPGQEGRVTNLFADTPAPGNAFYIGIEADIRRTVINLNLECAERAAPGIVPTNPPLRWEYWDSELQDWAAFERNQDEEAWIEQDGTRGLNTVGDVVLHLPRTAGETTVGLRSAYWIRCVVIPGTAQTGEYTASPQVAWVEATAVGGVAPAHNVTSVEHEVLGSSDGSSGQTFGVGILPALPLIDGETVEVELEDESGWELWEPVADFSDS
;
A
#
# COMPACT_ATOMS: atom_id res chain seq x y z
N MET A 1 -2.29 26.25 17.87
CA MET A 1 -3.58 26.91 18.12
C MET A 1 -3.56 28.21 17.34
N GLY A 2 -4.24 28.25 16.18
CA GLY A 2 -4.24 29.43 15.31
C GLY A 2 -4.91 30.60 16.00
N LEU A 3 -4.42 31.82 15.76
CA LEU A 3 -5.12 33.02 16.20
C LEU A 3 -6.49 33.05 15.50
N PRO A 4 -7.60 33.29 16.22
CA PRO A 4 -8.91 33.39 15.60
C PRO A 4 -8.91 34.51 14.56
N VAL A 5 -9.50 34.26 13.40
CA VAL A 5 -9.67 35.30 12.37
C VAL A 5 -10.62 36.35 12.96
N PRO A 6 -10.17 37.61 13.13
CA PRO A 6 -11.02 38.63 13.71
C PRO A 6 -12.06 39.10 12.69
N ASP A 7 -13.32 39.23 13.12
CA ASP A 7 -14.28 40.05 12.42
C ASP A 7 -13.80 41.51 12.47
N LEU A 8 -13.67 42.15 11.31
CA LEU A 8 -13.23 43.54 11.21
C LEU A 8 -14.34 44.49 11.68
N ASP A 9 -15.60 44.08 11.52
CA ASP A 9 -16.79 44.75 12.04
C ASP A 9 -17.87 43.70 12.33
N ASP A 10 -18.37 43.66 13.57
CA ASP A 10 -19.31 42.66 14.08
C ASP A 10 -20.76 43.19 14.17
N ARG A 11 -21.03 44.39 13.66
CA ARG A 11 -22.36 44.99 13.71
C ARG A 11 -23.36 44.22 12.85
N THR A 12 -24.46 43.83 13.49
CA THR A 12 -25.60 43.22 12.82
C THR A 12 -26.53 44.26 12.23
N PHE A 13 -27.45 43.84 11.35
CA PHE A 13 -28.57 44.65 10.87
C PHE A 13 -29.25 45.41 12.00
N GLN A 14 -29.54 44.71 13.11
CA GLN A 14 -30.29 45.30 14.21
C GLN A 14 -29.49 46.36 14.94
N ASP A 15 -28.17 46.19 15.06
CA ASP A 15 -27.28 47.19 15.65
C ASP A 15 -27.27 48.47 14.81
N ILE A 16 -27.20 48.31 13.48
CA ILE A 16 -27.20 49.44 12.53
C ILE A 16 -28.55 50.16 12.54
N VAL A 17 -29.67 49.43 12.55
CA VAL A 17 -31.02 50.02 12.66
C VAL A 17 -31.17 50.79 13.98
N ASN A 18 -30.72 50.20 15.10
CA ASN A 18 -30.80 50.83 16.40
C ASN A 18 -29.93 52.09 16.48
N GLU A 19 -28.72 52.05 15.91
CA GLU A 19 -27.82 53.19 15.83
C GLU A 19 -28.43 54.32 14.99
N ALA A 20 -28.99 54.00 13.82
CA ALA A 20 -29.65 54.97 12.95
C ALA A 20 -30.86 55.61 13.63
N LYS A 21 -31.72 54.82 14.30
CA LYS A 21 -32.87 55.33 15.07
C LYS A 21 -32.44 56.27 16.20
N ARG A 22 -31.36 55.96 16.92
CA ARG A 22 -30.80 56.84 17.98
C ARG A 22 -30.30 58.19 17.44
N LYS A 23 -29.94 58.26 16.16
CA LYS A 23 -29.48 59.49 15.50
C LYS A 23 -30.61 60.38 15.00
N ILE A 24 -31.85 59.89 14.86
CA ILE A 24 -32.99 60.66 14.34
C ILE A 24 -33.21 61.98 15.11
N PRO A 25 -33.24 62.02 16.46
CA PRO A 25 -33.50 63.27 17.18
C PRO A 25 -32.43 64.35 16.96
N LEU A 26 -31.22 63.96 16.55
CA LEU A 26 -30.11 64.86 16.30
C LEU A 26 -30.18 65.46 14.88
N TYR A 27 -30.47 64.63 13.87
CA TYR A 27 -30.41 65.04 12.46
C TYR A 27 -31.75 65.50 11.90
N CYS A 28 -32.86 64.93 12.37
CA CYS A 28 -34.21 65.18 11.87
C CYS A 28 -35.22 65.29 13.04
N PRO A 29 -35.10 66.31 13.93
CA PRO A 29 -35.97 66.45 15.09
C PRO A 29 -37.47 66.61 14.74
N GLU A 30 -37.78 67.06 13.52
CA GLU A 30 -39.14 67.15 12.98
C GLU A 30 -39.77 65.79 12.64
N TRP A 31 -38.98 64.72 12.51
CA TRP A 31 -39.47 63.38 12.20
C TRP A 31 -39.89 62.66 13.48
N THR A 32 -41.20 62.54 13.68
CA THR A 32 -41.80 62.07 14.95
C THR A 32 -42.44 60.68 14.87
N ASP A 33 -42.72 60.16 13.66
CA ASP A 33 -43.28 58.82 13.46
C ASP A 33 -42.17 57.79 13.21
N HIS A 34 -41.88 56.96 14.22
CA HIS A 34 -40.85 55.93 14.15
C HIS A 34 -41.43 54.51 14.13
N ASN A 35 -42.71 54.38 13.73
CA ASN A 35 -43.36 53.08 13.59
C ASN A 35 -42.83 52.30 12.38
N LEU A 36 -42.99 50.97 12.39
CA LEU A 36 -42.61 50.08 11.27
C LEU A 36 -43.29 50.44 9.95
N SER A 37 -44.47 51.09 10.00
CA SER A 37 -45.22 51.54 8.83
C SER A 37 -44.67 52.83 8.21
N ASP A 38 -43.74 53.52 8.87
CA ASP A 38 -43.15 54.75 8.36
C ASP A 38 -42.15 54.45 7.22
N PRO A 39 -42.30 55.05 6.02
CA PRO A 39 -41.40 54.81 4.90
C PRO A 39 -39.93 55.18 5.19
N GLY A 40 -39.68 56.15 6.08
CA GLY A 40 -38.33 56.50 6.51
C GLY A 40 -37.68 55.41 7.34
N ILE A 41 -38.44 54.73 8.21
CA ILE A 41 -37.98 53.54 8.92
C ILE A 41 -37.68 52.41 7.94
N THR A 42 -38.52 52.18 6.92
CA THR A 42 -38.24 51.19 5.86
C THR A 42 -36.94 51.49 5.11
N LEU A 43 -36.63 52.76 4.85
CA LEU A 43 -35.35 53.15 4.25
C LEU A 43 -34.17 52.87 5.19
N ILE A 44 -34.30 53.17 6.49
CA ILE A 44 -33.28 52.82 7.49
C ILE A 44 -33.01 51.31 7.48
N GLU A 45 -34.06 50.49 7.47
CA GLU A 45 -33.93 49.03 7.41
C GLU A 45 -33.23 48.60 6.11
N LEU A 46 -33.65 49.10 4.95
CA LEU A 46 -33.01 48.78 3.66
C LEU A 46 -31.51 49.12 3.66
N PHE A 47 -31.14 50.33 4.10
CA PHE A 47 -29.74 50.73 4.16
C PHE A 47 -28.94 49.97 5.22
N SER A 48 -29.57 49.59 6.33
CA SER A 48 -28.94 48.74 7.36
C SER A 48 -28.62 47.36 6.80
N TRP A 49 -29.53 46.78 6.03
CA TRP A 49 -29.31 45.49 5.36
C TRP A 49 -28.19 45.58 4.29
N MET A 50 -28.18 46.62 3.47
CA MET A 50 -27.09 46.84 2.49
C MET A 50 -25.73 47.03 3.18
N THR A 51 -25.72 47.70 4.33
CA THR A 51 -24.51 47.92 5.13
C THR A 51 -24.01 46.60 5.70
N GLU A 52 -24.88 45.80 6.34
CA GLU A 52 -24.52 44.48 6.85
C GLU A 52 -23.96 43.56 5.76
N MET A 53 -24.52 43.59 4.54
CA MET A 53 -23.97 42.85 3.39
C MET A 53 -22.56 43.31 3.01
N THR A 54 -22.25 44.59 3.19
CA THR A 54 -20.91 45.14 2.96
C THR A 54 -19.95 44.74 4.07
N LEU A 55 -20.39 44.75 5.33
CA LEU A 55 -19.60 44.29 6.48
C LEU A 55 -19.26 42.80 6.34
N TYR A 56 -20.23 41.98 5.92
CA TYR A 56 -19.99 40.57 5.60
C TYR A 56 -18.85 40.39 4.59
N ARG A 57 -18.84 41.15 3.49
CA ARG A 57 -17.77 41.10 2.49
C ARG A 57 -16.42 41.58 3.03
N LEU A 58 -16.43 42.60 3.89
CA LEU A 58 -15.21 43.10 4.53
C LEU A 58 -14.59 42.00 5.42
N ASN A 59 -15.40 41.27 6.17
CA ASN A 59 -14.93 40.18 7.03
C ASN A 59 -14.40 38.96 6.24
N GLN A 60 -14.59 38.89 4.91
CA GLN A 60 -13.95 37.88 4.04
C GLN A 60 -12.53 38.29 3.58
N VAL A 61 -12.12 39.56 3.76
CA VAL A 61 -10.81 40.07 3.33
C VAL A 61 -9.63 39.44 4.09
N PRO A 62 -9.67 39.25 5.42
CA PRO A 62 -8.57 38.61 6.15
C PRO A 62 -8.19 37.23 5.60
N ASP A 63 -9.17 36.37 5.32
CA ASP A 63 -8.93 35.03 4.77
C ASP A 63 -8.32 35.10 3.37
N LYS A 64 -8.83 36.00 2.51
CA LYS A 64 -8.26 36.22 1.19
C LYS A 64 -6.81 36.71 1.25
N ASN A 65 -6.50 37.62 2.17
CA ASN A 65 -5.14 38.11 2.38
C ASN A 65 -4.23 37.00 2.89
N TYR A 66 -4.70 36.16 3.81
CA TYR A 66 -3.96 35.01 4.30
C TYR A 66 -3.54 34.07 3.17
N VAL A 67 -4.50 33.66 2.30
CA VAL A 67 -4.21 32.84 1.12
C VAL A 67 -3.21 33.54 0.19
N LYS A 68 -3.39 34.85 -0.06
CA LYS A 68 -2.46 35.58 -0.94
C LYS A 68 -1.05 35.69 -0.36
N PHE A 69 -0.91 35.84 0.96
CA PHE A 69 0.39 35.85 1.61
C PHE A 69 1.06 34.48 1.53
N LEU A 70 0.30 33.39 1.66
CA LEU A 70 0.80 32.02 1.43
C LEU A 70 1.32 31.86 -0.01
N GLU A 71 0.54 32.27 -1.01
CA GLU A 71 0.96 32.24 -2.40
C GLU A 71 2.23 33.10 -2.65
N LEU A 72 2.33 34.28 -2.03
CA LEU A 72 3.49 35.18 -2.19
C LEU A 72 4.79 34.61 -1.61
N ILE A 73 4.71 33.76 -0.58
CA ILE A 73 5.87 33.06 -0.03
C ILE A 73 6.12 31.70 -0.71
N GLY A 74 5.39 31.39 -1.78
CA GLY A 74 5.55 30.16 -2.57
C GLY A 74 4.89 28.92 -1.97
N VAL A 75 3.90 29.09 -1.08
CA VAL A 75 3.10 27.94 -0.61
C VAL A 75 2.08 27.59 -1.69
N GLU A 76 2.21 26.37 -2.21
CA GLU A 76 1.29 25.78 -3.17
C GLU A 76 0.42 24.71 -2.50
N LEU A 77 -0.76 24.46 -3.06
CA LEU A 77 -1.58 23.33 -2.64
C LEU A 77 -0.89 22.04 -3.07
N ALA A 78 -0.83 21.04 -2.18
CA ALA A 78 -0.36 19.72 -2.55
C ALA A 78 -1.21 19.16 -3.70
N PRO A 79 -0.59 18.53 -4.72
CA PRO A 79 -1.34 17.90 -5.80
C PRO A 79 -2.22 16.77 -5.25
N ALA A 80 -3.19 16.34 -6.06
CA ALA A 80 -3.98 15.16 -5.74
C ALA A 80 -3.05 13.94 -5.61
N ALA A 81 -3.28 13.11 -4.59
CA ALA A 81 -2.56 11.85 -4.41
C ALA A 81 -3.49 10.69 -4.79
N PRO A 82 -3.05 9.76 -5.66
CA PRO A 82 -3.87 8.61 -6.02
C PRO A 82 -4.00 7.66 -4.83
N ALA A 83 -5.11 6.93 -4.78
CA ALA A 83 -5.23 5.81 -3.84
C ALA A 83 -4.29 4.69 -4.28
N GLY A 84 -3.50 4.15 -3.34
CA GLY A 84 -2.60 3.02 -3.57
C GLY A 84 -3.09 1.74 -2.90
N THR A 85 -2.84 0.60 -3.54
CA THR A 85 -3.10 -0.75 -3.01
C THR A 85 -2.11 -1.74 -3.57
N GLU A 86 -2.00 -2.91 -2.97
CA GLU A 86 -1.35 -4.06 -3.59
C GLU A 86 -2.40 -4.98 -4.21
N ILE A 87 -2.07 -5.55 -5.37
CA ILE A 87 -2.94 -6.49 -6.11
C ILE A 87 -2.22 -7.83 -6.17
N THR A 88 -2.87 -8.87 -5.64
CA THR A 88 -2.39 -10.24 -5.79
C THR A 88 -2.92 -10.87 -7.07
N PHE A 89 -2.02 -11.25 -7.96
CA PHE A 89 -2.31 -12.06 -9.14
C PHE A 89 -2.01 -13.53 -8.87
N ARG A 90 -2.97 -14.42 -9.14
CA ARG A 90 -2.80 -15.86 -9.01
C ARG A 90 -2.50 -16.50 -10.36
N LEU A 91 -1.43 -17.29 -10.40
CA LEU A 91 -1.13 -18.11 -11.56
C LEU A 91 -2.13 -19.25 -11.65
N SER A 92 -2.56 -19.62 -12.86
CA SER A 92 -3.44 -20.77 -13.08
C SER A 92 -2.75 -22.12 -12.79
N GLY A 93 -1.43 -22.11 -12.65
CA GLY A 93 -0.60 -23.27 -12.31
C GLY A 93 0.88 -22.88 -12.28
N ALA A 94 1.70 -23.74 -11.69
CA ALA A 94 3.14 -23.56 -11.62
C ALA A 94 3.74 -23.36 -13.03
N GLN A 95 4.56 -22.33 -13.18
CA GLN A 95 5.21 -22.01 -14.46
C GLN A 95 6.67 -22.45 -14.42
N PRO A 96 7.21 -23.04 -15.51
CA PRO A 96 8.61 -23.46 -15.57
C PRO A 96 9.57 -22.28 -15.79
N ASN A 97 9.06 -21.14 -16.26
CA ASN A 97 9.82 -19.94 -16.56
C ASN A 97 9.29 -18.76 -15.74
N LYS A 98 10.10 -17.71 -15.64
CA LYS A 98 9.69 -16.44 -15.03
C LYS A 98 8.48 -15.86 -15.76
N VAL A 99 7.53 -15.32 -15.00
CA VAL A 99 6.37 -14.58 -15.52
C VAL A 99 6.48 -13.15 -15.05
N THR A 100 6.47 -12.21 -15.99
CA THR A 100 6.51 -10.77 -15.67
C THR A 100 5.14 -10.18 -15.91
N MET A 101 4.63 -9.48 -14.90
CA MET A 101 3.46 -8.61 -14.98
C MET A 101 3.99 -7.20 -15.24
N PRO A 102 3.75 -6.62 -16.42
CA PRO A 102 4.30 -5.30 -16.74
C PRO A 102 3.60 -4.21 -15.93
N ALA A 103 4.33 -3.14 -15.63
CA ALA A 103 3.75 -1.86 -15.24
C ALA A 103 2.73 -1.41 -16.30
N GLY A 104 1.71 -0.67 -15.88
CA GLY A 104 0.59 -0.31 -16.75
C GLY A 104 -0.49 -1.39 -16.87
N THR A 105 -0.34 -2.55 -16.24
CA THR A 105 -1.43 -3.54 -16.18
C THR A 105 -2.62 -2.97 -15.41
N GLU A 106 -3.77 -2.91 -16.08
CA GLU A 106 -5.03 -2.38 -15.57
C GLU A 106 -5.89 -3.47 -14.92
N VAL A 107 -6.39 -3.20 -13.71
CA VAL A 107 -7.30 -4.04 -12.94
C VAL A 107 -8.46 -3.19 -12.45
N ALA A 108 -9.69 -3.65 -12.65
CA ALA A 108 -10.87 -2.89 -12.27
C ALA A 108 -11.79 -3.68 -11.34
N THR A 109 -12.51 -2.97 -10.48
CA THR A 109 -13.61 -3.57 -9.70
C THR A 109 -14.75 -4.00 -10.63
N VAL A 110 -15.61 -4.89 -10.13
CA VAL A 110 -16.80 -5.31 -10.88
C VAL A 110 -17.76 -4.13 -11.02
N ARG A 111 -18.03 -3.72 -12.25
CA ARG A 111 -19.09 -2.74 -12.55
C ARG A 111 -20.45 -3.29 -12.14
N THR A 112 -21.23 -2.53 -11.38
CA THR A 112 -22.62 -2.86 -11.04
C THR A 112 -23.56 -1.95 -11.83
N GLU A 113 -24.88 -2.10 -11.66
CA GLU A 113 -25.85 -1.14 -12.24
C GLU A 113 -25.76 0.24 -11.58
N THR A 114 -25.26 0.32 -10.34
CA THR A 114 -25.20 1.55 -9.54
C THR A 114 -23.81 2.16 -9.48
N ASP A 115 -22.77 1.36 -9.66
CA ASP A 115 -21.37 1.75 -9.44
C ASP A 115 -20.53 1.47 -10.68
N GLU A 116 -19.82 2.51 -11.13
CA GLU A 116 -18.82 2.38 -12.17
C GLU A 116 -17.63 1.55 -11.69
N ALA A 117 -16.92 0.94 -12.64
CA ALA A 117 -15.71 0.19 -12.32
C ALA A 117 -14.62 1.18 -11.88
N ILE A 118 -14.02 0.91 -10.72
CA ILE A 118 -12.88 1.66 -10.22
C ILE A 118 -11.63 0.98 -10.75
N LEU A 119 -10.84 1.73 -11.53
CA LEU A 119 -9.61 1.25 -12.15
C LEU A 119 -8.41 1.46 -11.23
N PHE A 120 -7.52 0.47 -11.21
CA PHE A 120 -6.18 0.54 -10.66
C PHE A 120 -5.18 0.07 -11.70
N THR A 121 -4.04 0.73 -11.76
CA THR A 121 -2.97 0.44 -12.71
C THR A 121 -1.70 0.10 -11.94
N THR A 122 -1.09 -1.04 -12.28
CA THR A 122 0.18 -1.45 -11.69
C THR A 122 1.29 -0.44 -12.02
N VAL A 123 2.12 -0.11 -11.04
CA VAL A 123 3.12 0.98 -11.17
C VAL A 123 4.52 0.49 -11.50
N GLU A 124 4.81 -0.80 -11.29
CA GLU A 124 6.12 -1.38 -11.55
C GLU A 124 6.01 -2.80 -12.11
N ASP A 125 7.02 -3.19 -12.89
CA ASP A 125 7.15 -4.57 -13.39
C ASP A 125 7.33 -5.53 -12.21
N THR A 126 6.43 -6.49 -12.07
CA THR A 126 6.49 -7.51 -11.03
C THR A 126 6.80 -8.86 -11.67
N THR A 127 7.95 -9.44 -11.34
CA THR A 127 8.39 -10.73 -11.91
C THR A 127 8.27 -11.86 -10.89
N ILE A 128 7.46 -12.86 -11.24
CA ILE A 128 7.30 -14.10 -10.48
C ILE A 128 8.30 -15.12 -11.02
N SER A 129 9.26 -15.52 -10.19
CA SER A 129 10.22 -16.57 -10.55
C SER A 129 9.72 -17.95 -10.08
N PRO A 130 10.01 -19.04 -10.81
CA PRO A 130 9.75 -20.39 -10.31
C PRO A 130 10.48 -20.60 -8.99
N ALA A 131 9.73 -20.85 -7.92
CA ALA A 131 10.31 -21.18 -6.63
C ALA A 131 10.83 -22.62 -6.67
N THR A 132 12.13 -22.81 -6.49
CA THR A 132 12.75 -24.13 -6.36
C THR A 132 13.36 -24.27 -4.98
N LEU A 133 12.98 -25.33 -4.27
CA LEU A 133 13.56 -25.66 -2.98
C LEU A 133 15.04 -26.02 -3.17
N ALA A 134 15.93 -25.17 -2.65
CA ALA A 134 17.36 -25.38 -2.73
C ALA A 134 17.90 -26.03 -1.45
N HIS A 135 17.34 -25.67 -0.29
CA HIS A 135 17.84 -26.10 1.02
C HIS A 135 16.71 -26.37 2.02
N LEU A 136 16.90 -27.39 2.86
CA LEU A 136 16.05 -27.64 4.03
C LEU A 136 16.96 -27.83 5.24
N LEU A 137 17.15 -26.79 6.04
CA LEU A 137 18.01 -26.84 7.22
C LEU A 137 17.17 -26.98 8.49
N VAL A 138 17.71 -27.65 9.50
CA VAL A 138 17.15 -27.70 10.85
C VAL A 138 18.20 -27.19 11.83
N SER A 139 17.76 -26.39 12.81
CA SER A 139 18.61 -25.86 13.86
C SER A 139 17.88 -25.82 15.20
N GLU A 140 18.59 -26.15 16.27
CA GLU A 140 18.07 -26.10 17.64
C GLU A 140 18.38 -24.77 18.34
N ASP A 141 19.49 -24.14 17.98
CA ASP A 141 20.10 -22.97 18.62
C ASP A 141 20.16 -21.72 17.71
N GLY A 142 19.88 -21.88 16.40
CA GLY A 142 20.03 -20.83 15.40
C GLY A 142 21.48 -20.61 14.94
N GLU A 143 22.43 -21.42 15.40
CA GLU A 143 23.86 -21.30 15.07
C GLU A 143 24.37 -22.55 14.34
N SER A 144 23.90 -23.72 14.76
CA SER A 144 24.27 -25.03 14.22
C SER A 144 23.17 -25.52 13.28
N PHE A 145 23.53 -25.83 12.03
CA PHE A 145 22.58 -26.21 10.99
C PHE A 145 22.86 -27.60 10.45
N VAL A 146 21.81 -28.40 10.32
CA VAL A 146 21.84 -29.72 9.67
C VAL A 146 20.99 -29.67 8.41
N ASP A 147 21.60 -29.92 7.26
CA ASP A 147 20.85 -30.05 6.00
C ASP A 147 20.16 -31.42 5.91
N ARG A 148 18.85 -31.37 5.68
CA ARG A 148 17.95 -32.52 5.58
C ARG A 148 17.43 -32.73 4.16
N LEU A 149 17.73 -31.85 3.20
CA LEU A 149 17.17 -31.94 1.86
C LEU A 149 17.53 -33.25 1.15
N ALA A 150 18.77 -33.72 1.31
CA ALA A 150 19.24 -34.98 0.72
C ALA A 150 18.43 -36.20 1.21
N LEU A 151 17.91 -36.16 2.44
CA LEU A 151 17.08 -37.24 2.98
C LEU A 151 15.71 -37.33 2.27
N LEU A 152 15.23 -36.23 1.68
CA LEU A 152 13.95 -36.13 0.99
C LEU A 152 14.06 -36.36 -0.53
N THR A 153 15.21 -36.06 -1.14
CA THR A 153 15.40 -36.14 -2.60
C THR A 153 15.75 -37.55 -3.10
N ASP A 154 16.40 -38.38 -2.27
CA ASP A 154 16.89 -39.70 -2.68
C ASP A 154 15.77 -40.74 -2.96
N TRP A 155 14.58 -40.59 -2.39
CA TRP A 155 13.61 -41.69 -2.36
C TRP A 155 12.65 -41.76 -3.57
N ARG A 156 12.22 -40.62 -4.12
CA ARG A 156 11.29 -40.59 -5.28
C ARG A 156 11.92 -41.08 -6.58
N ALA A 157 13.23 -40.88 -6.76
CA ALA A 157 13.96 -41.44 -7.90
C ALA A 157 14.02 -42.99 -7.87
N LEU A 158 13.87 -43.59 -6.68
CA LEU A 158 13.95 -45.04 -6.47
C LEU A 158 12.60 -45.77 -6.56
N LEU A 159 11.47 -45.09 -6.32
CA LEU A 159 10.14 -45.71 -6.32
C LEU A 159 9.13 -44.87 -7.11
N GLY A 160 8.87 -45.28 -8.36
CA GLY A 160 7.92 -44.66 -9.27
C GLY A 160 6.43 -44.88 -8.92
N THR A 161 6.05 -44.97 -7.65
CA THR A 161 4.65 -45.08 -7.20
C THR A 161 4.46 -44.50 -5.79
N PRO A 162 3.42 -43.69 -5.53
CA PRO A 162 3.04 -43.26 -4.19
C PRO A 162 2.42 -44.43 -3.40
N GLY A 163 2.87 -44.66 -2.15
CA GLY A 163 2.15 -45.56 -1.22
C GLY A 163 2.96 -46.61 -0.45
N GLN A 164 4.28 -46.50 -0.33
CA GLN A 164 5.07 -47.33 0.62
C GLN A 164 5.89 -46.44 1.56
N GLU A 165 5.96 -46.83 2.85
CA GLU A 165 6.55 -46.08 3.97
C GLU A 165 7.81 -45.29 3.56
N GLY A 166 7.62 -43.99 3.32
CA GLY A 166 8.66 -43.07 2.90
C GLY A 166 9.63 -42.80 4.05
N ARG A 167 10.89 -42.53 3.72
CA ARG A 167 11.91 -42.11 4.69
C ARG A 167 11.53 -40.71 5.19
N VAL A 168 10.99 -40.64 6.40
CA VAL A 168 10.67 -39.38 7.07
C VAL A 168 11.90 -38.81 7.79
N THR A 169 11.93 -37.49 7.97
CA THR A 169 12.91 -36.82 8.84
C THR A 169 12.20 -35.90 9.84
N ASN A 170 12.76 -35.76 11.03
CA ASN A 170 12.31 -34.80 12.02
C ASN A 170 12.55 -33.36 11.52
N LEU A 171 11.57 -32.48 11.71
CA LEU A 171 11.66 -31.04 11.40
C LEU A 171 12.31 -30.23 12.53
N PHE A 172 12.36 -30.76 13.75
CA PHE A 172 13.00 -30.12 14.92
C PHE A 172 13.79 -31.15 15.73
N ALA A 173 14.26 -30.77 16.92
CA ALA A 173 14.78 -31.70 17.92
C ALA A 173 13.72 -32.75 18.32
N ASP A 174 14.16 -33.90 18.82
CA ASP A 174 13.27 -35.02 19.20
C ASP A 174 12.12 -34.59 20.11
N THR A 175 12.38 -33.67 21.04
CA THR A 175 11.36 -32.93 21.78
C THR A 175 11.54 -31.44 21.49
N PRO A 176 10.69 -30.84 20.63
CA PRO A 176 10.89 -29.48 20.16
C PRO A 176 10.83 -28.45 21.30
N ALA A 177 11.90 -27.66 21.45
CA ALA A 177 11.96 -26.56 22.40
C ALA A 177 11.71 -25.21 21.69
N PRO A 178 11.23 -24.18 22.41
CA PRO A 178 11.12 -22.84 21.85
C PRO A 178 12.45 -22.34 21.27
N GLY A 179 12.41 -21.80 20.05
CA GLY A 179 13.59 -21.38 19.29
C GLY A 179 14.11 -22.42 18.30
N ASN A 180 13.76 -23.71 18.45
CA ASN A 180 14.05 -24.69 17.41
C ASN A 180 13.32 -24.32 16.13
N ALA A 181 14.00 -24.41 14.99
CA ALA A 181 13.45 -24.00 13.71
C ALA A 181 13.93 -24.89 12.56
N PHE A 182 13.09 -25.01 11.54
CA PHE A 182 13.54 -25.44 10.22
C PHE A 182 13.45 -24.28 9.22
N TYR A 183 14.32 -24.32 8.23
CA TYR A 183 14.58 -23.25 7.27
C TYR A 183 14.45 -23.82 5.86
N ILE A 184 13.63 -23.15 5.07
CA ILE A 184 13.36 -23.43 3.67
C ILE A 184 14.10 -22.37 2.86
N GLY A 185 15.16 -22.80 2.17
CA GLY A 185 15.96 -21.95 1.30
C GLY A 185 15.49 -22.07 -0.14
N ILE A 186 15.12 -20.96 -0.75
CA ILE A 186 14.69 -20.84 -2.14
C ILE A 186 15.76 -20.04 -2.90
N GLU A 187 16.25 -20.59 -4.02
CA GLU A 187 17.33 -19.96 -4.80
C GLU A 187 16.83 -18.74 -5.61
N ALA A 188 15.60 -18.82 -6.10
CA ALA A 188 14.98 -17.74 -6.86
C ALA A 188 14.53 -16.59 -5.95
N ASP A 189 14.46 -15.39 -6.52
CA ASP A 189 13.85 -14.23 -5.88
C ASP A 189 12.37 -14.48 -5.57
N ILE A 190 12.02 -14.34 -4.29
CA ILE A 190 10.66 -14.55 -3.77
C ILE A 190 10.00 -13.25 -3.28
N ARG A 191 10.62 -12.09 -3.53
CA ARG A 191 10.02 -10.80 -3.21
C ARG A 191 8.70 -10.64 -3.95
N ARG A 192 7.72 -10.01 -3.29
CA ARG A 192 6.39 -9.75 -3.88
C ARG A 192 5.76 -10.99 -4.51
N THR A 193 6.02 -12.18 -3.96
CA THR A 193 5.57 -13.45 -4.52
C THR A 193 4.65 -14.14 -3.53
N VAL A 194 3.66 -14.87 -4.03
CA VAL A 194 2.87 -15.80 -3.23
C VAL A 194 3.47 -17.18 -3.37
N ILE A 195 3.97 -17.73 -2.27
CA ILE A 195 4.60 -19.05 -2.22
C ILE A 195 3.63 -20.03 -1.57
N ASN A 196 3.40 -21.16 -2.24
CA ASN A 196 2.81 -22.33 -1.61
C ASN A 196 3.92 -23.30 -1.20
N LEU A 197 3.95 -23.66 0.08
CA LEU A 197 4.76 -24.73 0.63
C LEU A 197 3.88 -25.96 0.82
N ASN A 198 4.06 -26.96 -0.03
CA ASN A 198 3.42 -28.25 0.15
C ASN A 198 4.27 -29.13 1.07
N LEU A 199 3.70 -29.51 2.22
CA LEU A 199 4.38 -30.34 3.22
C LEU A 199 3.63 -31.68 3.37
N GLU A 200 4.29 -32.78 3.04
CA GLU A 200 3.77 -34.13 3.34
C GLU A 200 4.26 -34.56 4.74
N CYS A 201 3.58 -34.07 5.79
CA CYS A 201 3.90 -34.44 7.16
C CYS A 201 3.24 -35.77 7.57
N ALA A 202 3.95 -36.54 8.39
CA ALA A 202 3.46 -37.81 8.93
C ALA A 202 2.27 -37.58 9.88
N GLU A 203 1.22 -38.37 9.70
CA GLU A 203 0.00 -38.20 10.49
C GLU A 203 0.24 -38.46 11.98
N ARG A 204 -0.14 -37.48 12.81
CA ARG A 204 -0.12 -37.57 14.28
C ARG A 204 1.24 -37.94 14.89
N ALA A 205 2.33 -37.69 14.18
CA ALA A 205 3.67 -37.96 14.67
C ALA A 205 4.09 -37.04 15.84
N ALA A 206 3.43 -35.89 15.99
CA ALA A 206 3.81 -34.85 16.95
C ALA A 206 2.65 -34.47 17.89
N PRO A 207 2.42 -35.25 18.96
CA PRO A 207 1.35 -35.00 19.92
C PRO A 207 1.70 -33.88 20.92
N GLY A 208 0.67 -33.38 21.61
CA GLY A 208 0.80 -32.42 22.71
C GLY A 208 0.36 -30.99 22.37
N ILE A 209 0.04 -30.71 21.10
CA ILE A 209 -0.42 -29.40 20.62
C ILE A 209 -1.91 -29.38 20.28
N VAL A 210 -2.48 -28.18 20.15
CA VAL A 210 -3.80 -27.92 19.57
C VAL A 210 -3.63 -27.73 18.06
N PRO A 211 -4.11 -28.65 17.20
CA PRO A 211 -3.76 -28.64 15.77
C PRO A 211 -4.24 -27.41 15.00
N THR A 212 -5.27 -26.72 15.47
CA THR A 212 -5.80 -25.48 14.87
C THR A 212 -5.09 -24.22 15.38
N ASN A 213 -4.25 -24.34 16.41
CA ASN A 213 -3.51 -23.23 17.01
C ASN A 213 -2.17 -23.76 17.57
N PRO A 214 -1.29 -24.28 16.69
CA PRO A 214 -0.02 -24.85 17.13
C PRO A 214 0.93 -23.75 17.64
N PRO A 215 1.87 -24.06 18.54
CA PRO A 215 2.89 -23.13 19.01
C PRO A 215 4.01 -23.00 17.95
N LEU A 216 3.64 -22.54 16.76
CA LEU A 216 4.54 -22.30 15.62
C LEU A 216 4.39 -20.88 15.13
N ARG A 217 5.49 -20.31 14.65
CA ARG A 217 5.49 -19.04 13.93
C ARG A 217 6.28 -19.19 12.63
N TRP A 218 5.67 -18.73 11.54
CA TRP A 218 6.36 -18.62 10.26
C TRP A 218 7.02 -17.25 10.18
N GLU A 219 8.25 -17.22 9.71
CA GLU A 219 9.07 -16.03 9.58
C GLU A 219 9.82 -16.04 8.24
N TYR A 220 10.19 -14.86 7.75
CA TYR A 220 11.07 -14.68 6.59
C TYR A 220 12.24 -13.77 6.98
N TRP A 221 13.32 -13.84 6.21
CA TRP A 221 14.41 -12.89 6.37
C TRP A 221 14.04 -11.55 5.75
N ASP A 222 13.98 -10.49 6.56
CA ASP A 222 13.76 -9.13 6.09
C ASP A 222 15.11 -8.43 5.88
N SER A 223 15.38 -8.04 4.63
CA SER A 223 16.64 -7.37 4.28
C SER A 223 16.72 -5.90 4.69
N GLU A 224 15.61 -5.23 4.96
CA GLU A 224 15.61 -3.85 5.46
C GLU A 224 15.86 -3.85 6.97
N LEU A 225 15.22 -4.76 7.71
CA LEU A 225 15.40 -4.94 9.15
C LEU A 225 16.69 -5.67 9.52
N GLN A 226 17.26 -6.43 8.57
CA GLN A 226 18.37 -7.36 8.82
C GLN A 226 18.07 -8.33 9.97
N ASP A 227 16.81 -8.78 10.05
CA ASP A 227 16.32 -9.70 11.06
C ASP A 227 15.15 -10.53 10.52
N TRP A 228 14.75 -11.54 11.28
CA TRP A 228 13.59 -12.37 10.98
C TRP A 228 12.30 -11.65 11.34
N ALA A 229 11.43 -11.46 10.35
CA ALA A 229 10.10 -10.90 10.53
C ALA A 229 9.04 -11.99 10.44
N ALA A 230 7.96 -11.84 11.21
CA ALA A 230 6.87 -12.82 11.24
C ALA A 230 5.90 -12.61 10.06
N PHE A 231 5.32 -13.72 9.59
CA PHE A 231 4.11 -13.64 8.79
C PHE A 231 2.91 -13.52 9.72
N GLU A 232 2.13 -12.46 9.53
CA GLU A 232 0.93 -12.22 10.34
C GLU A 232 -0.27 -12.99 9.80
N ARG A 233 -1.29 -13.22 10.64
CA ARG A 233 -2.59 -13.77 10.21
C ARG A 233 -3.57 -12.64 9.92
N ASN A 234 -3.12 -11.65 9.14
CA ASN A 234 -3.87 -10.48 8.74
C ASN A 234 -3.55 -10.13 7.28
N GLN A 235 -4.56 -10.16 6.40
CA GLN A 235 -4.40 -9.88 4.97
C GLN A 235 -4.06 -8.41 4.65
N ASP A 236 -4.21 -7.52 5.64
CA ASP A 236 -3.88 -6.10 5.48
C ASP A 236 -2.37 -5.82 5.67
N GLU A 237 -1.60 -6.82 6.11
CA GLU A 237 -0.13 -6.75 6.24
C GLU A 237 0.54 -7.19 4.94
N GLU A 238 1.68 -6.59 4.58
CA GLU A 238 2.44 -6.98 3.37
C GLU A 238 2.92 -8.45 3.43
N ALA A 239 3.26 -8.92 4.64
CA ALA A 239 3.72 -10.29 4.90
C ALA A 239 2.70 -11.08 5.74
N TRP A 240 1.95 -11.98 5.11
CA TRP A 240 0.89 -12.71 5.81
C TRP A 240 0.71 -14.16 5.39
N ILE A 241 0.10 -14.94 6.29
CA ILE A 241 -0.25 -16.35 6.09
C ILE A 241 -1.70 -16.44 5.64
N GLU A 242 -1.92 -16.83 4.39
CA GLU A 242 -3.25 -17.07 3.86
C GLU A 242 -3.85 -18.35 4.40
N GLN A 243 -3.03 -19.40 4.45
CA GLN A 243 -3.48 -20.70 4.91
C GLN A 243 -2.33 -21.48 5.51
N ASP A 244 -2.64 -22.28 6.54
CA ASP A 244 -1.80 -23.39 7.00
C ASP A 244 -2.69 -24.63 7.18
N GLY A 245 -2.62 -25.54 6.21
CA GLY A 245 -3.39 -26.79 6.20
C GLY A 245 -2.74 -27.94 6.97
N THR A 246 -1.53 -27.75 7.51
CA THR A 246 -0.69 -28.83 8.06
C THR A 246 -1.12 -29.28 9.45
N ARG A 247 -2.03 -28.52 10.08
CA ARG A 247 -2.54 -28.73 11.45
C ARG A 247 -1.42 -28.86 12.48
N GLY A 248 -0.46 -27.93 12.43
CA GLY A 248 0.74 -27.98 13.25
C GLY A 248 1.69 -29.08 12.80
N LEU A 249 1.89 -29.22 11.48
CA LEU A 249 2.83 -30.16 10.87
C LEU A 249 2.51 -31.64 11.19
N ASN A 250 1.23 -31.97 11.33
CA ASN A 250 0.73 -33.31 11.70
C ASN A 250 -0.11 -33.98 10.61
N THR A 251 -0.22 -33.37 9.43
CA THR A 251 -0.89 -33.92 8.25
C THR A 251 -0.29 -33.31 6.99
N VAL A 252 -0.54 -33.94 5.85
CA VAL A 252 -0.32 -33.32 4.54
C VAL A 252 -1.12 -32.03 4.44
N GLY A 253 -0.48 -30.95 4.00
CA GLY A 253 -1.16 -29.67 3.81
C GLY A 253 -0.30 -28.61 3.15
N ASP A 254 -0.98 -27.62 2.61
CA ASP A 254 -0.38 -26.43 1.99
C ASP A 254 -0.24 -25.31 3.03
N VAL A 255 0.89 -24.60 2.98
CA VAL A 255 1.10 -23.34 3.68
C VAL A 255 1.30 -22.25 2.63
N VAL A 256 0.36 -21.32 2.53
CA VAL A 256 0.35 -20.27 1.52
C VAL A 256 0.76 -18.96 2.17
N LEU A 257 1.88 -18.40 1.70
CA LEU A 257 2.54 -17.22 2.27
C LEU A 257 2.62 -16.12 1.22
N HIS A 258 2.25 -14.90 1.61
CA HIS A 258 2.45 -13.69 0.80
C HIS A 258 3.71 -12.99 1.30
N LEU A 259 4.68 -12.81 0.42
CA LEU A 259 5.97 -12.20 0.77
C LEU A 259 6.03 -10.74 0.34
N PRO A 260 6.57 -9.86 1.21
CA PRO A 260 6.70 -8.44 0.94
C PRO A 260 7.88 -8.16 -0.02
N ARG A 261 8.06 -6.89 -0.37
CA ARG A 261 9.25 -6.45 -1.12
C ARG A 261 10.56 -6.58 -0.34
N THR A 262 10.49 -6.59 0.99
CA THR A 262 11.64 -6.62 1.89
C THR A 262 12.24 -8.01 2.07
N ALA A 263 11.54 -9.07 1.63
CA ALA A 263 12.00 -10.45 1.71
C ALA A 263 13.36 -10.62 1.01
N GLY A 264 14.40 -10.88 1.79
CA GLY A 264 15.77 -10.76 1.32
C GLY A 264 16.52 -12.08 1.18
N GLU A 265 17.56 -12.06 0.36
CA GLU A 265 18.59 -13.09 0.37
C GLU A 265 19.49 -12.90 1.61
N THR A 266 19.87 -14.00 2.25
CA THR A 266 20.90 -14.02 3.30
C THR A 266 21.61 -15.36 3.36
N THR A 267 22.68 -15.43 4.16
CA THR A 267 23.42 -16.67 4.40
C THR A 267 23.00 -17.33 5.70
N VAL A 268 22.45 -18.54 5.62
CA VAL A 268 22.12 -19.40 6.78
C VAL A 268 22.86 -20.72 6.63
N GLY A 269 23.59 -21.16 7.66
CA GLY A 269 24.34 -22.42 7.62
C GLY A 269 25.34 -22.52 6.45
N LEU A 270 26.03 -21.41 6.12
CA LEU A 270 26.96 -21.27 4.99
C LEU A 270 26.31 -21.41 3.60
N ARG A 271 25.00 -21.19 3.49
CA ARG A 271 24.25 -21.26 2.23
C ARG A 271 23.50 -19.98 1.96
N SER A 272 23.63 -19.46 0.74
CA SER A 272 22.92 -18.26 0.29
C SER A 272 21.61 -18.65 -0.38
N ALA A 273 20.51 -18.07 0.08
CA ALA A 273 19.18 -18.26 -0.48
C ALA A 273 18.23 -17.17 0.07
N TYR A 274 17.03 -17.10 -0.49
CA TYR A 274 15.91 -16.46 0.19
C TYR A 274 15.32 -17.45 1.19
N TRP A 275 15.07 -16.99 2.41
CA TRP A 275 14.73 -17.89 3.51
C TRP A 275 13.35 -17.62 4.09
N ILE A 276 12.61 -18.72 4.25
CA ILE A 276 11.42 -18.81 5.08
C ILE A 276 11.76 -19.81 6.18
N ARG A 277 11.44 -19.52 7.44
CA ARG A 277 11.60 -20.47 8.55
C ARG A 277 10.31 -20.65 9.31
N CYS A 278 10.18 -21.80 9.95
CA CYS A 278 9.14 -22.05 10.92
C CYS A 278 9.82 -22.33 12.27
N VAL A 279 9.50 -21.53 13.27
CA VAL A 279 10.09 -21.60 14.61
C VAL A 279 9.06 -22.05 15.63
N VAL A 280 9.48 -22.92 16.55
CA VAL A 280 8.69 -23.30 17.71
C VAL A 280 8.69 -22.14 18.70
N ILE A 281 7.52 -21.73 19.14
CA ILE A 281 7.35 -20.68 20.15
C ILE A 281 6.92 -21.30 21.49
N PRO A 282 7.07 -20.58 22.62
CA PRO A 282 6.60 -21.06 23.91
C PRO A 282 5.12 -21.44 23.87
N GLY A 283 4.80 -22.64 24.34
CA GLY A 283 3.43 -23.12 24.42
C GLY A 283 2.63 -22.42 25.51
N THR A 284 1.32 -22.45 25.36
CA THR A 284 0.35 -21.99 26.36
C THR A 284 -0.70 -23.07 26.58
N ALA A 285 -1.58 -22.89 27.56
CA ALA A 285 -2.72 -23.78 27.76
C ALA A 285 -3.66 -23.88 26.53
N GLN A 286 -3.61 -22.90 25.62
CA GLN A 286 -4.45 -22.85 24.41
C GLN A 286 -3.77 -23.45 23.18
N THR A 287 -2.44 -23.57 23.16
CA THR A 287 -1.67 -24.10 22.03
C THR A 287 -1.09 -25.48 22.31
N GLY A 288 -0.85 -25.81 23.58
CA GLY A 288 -0.07 -26.97 23.99
C GLY A 288 1.42 -26.83 23.64
N GLU A 289 2.15 -27.94 23.78
CA GLU A 289 3.58 -28.06 23.51
C GLU A 289 3.87 -29.39 22.79
N TYR A 290 4.81 -29.38 21.86
CA TYR A 290 5.21 -30.60 21.19
C TYR A 290 5.96 -31.52 22.14
N THR A 291 5.50 -32.77 22.22
CA THR A 291 6.17 -33.83 23.01
C THR A 291 7.03 -34.77 22.15
N ALA A 292 6.86 -34.70 20.82
CA ALA A 292 7.73 -35.32 19.83
C ALA A 292 7.81 -34.42 18.59
N SER A 293 8.92 -34.50 17.84
CA SER A 293 9.08 -33.74 16.59
C SER A 293 8.06 -34.16 15.52
N PRO A 294 7.41 -33.20 14.85
CA PRO A 294 6.87 -33.38 13.51
C PRO A 294 7.87 -34.03 12.56
N GLN A 295 7.35 -34.90 11.71
CA GLN A 295 8.11 -35.66 10.72
C GLN A 295 7.58 -35.33 9.33
N VAL A 296 8.49 -35.13 8.38
CA VAL A 296 8.14 -34.78 7.00
C VAL A 296 8.75 -35.79 6.02
N ALA A 297 7.98 -36.13 4.99
CA ALA A 297 8.39 -36.99 3.88
C ALA A 297 8.67 -36.20 2.59
N TRP A 298 8.06 -35.02 2.45
CA TRP A 298 8.20 -34.15 1.28
C TRP A 298 8.03 -32.68 1.65
N VAL A 299 8.85 -31.83 1.03
CA VAL A 299 8.74 -30.38 1.08
C VAL A 299 8.90 -29.88 -0.35
N GLU A 300 7.95 -29.09 -0.82
CA GLU A 300 8.00 -28.46 -2.12
C GLU A 300 7.56 -27.01 -1.99
N ALA A 301 8.34 -26.12 -2.59
CA ALA A 301 8.00 -24.71 -2.71
C ALA A 301 7.55 -24.45 -4.15
N THR A 302 6.45 -23.74 -4.32
CA THR A 302 5.94 -23.35 -5.64
C THR A 302 5.50 -21.90 -5.61
N ALA A 303 5.90 -21.11 -6.61
CA ALA A 303 5.35 -19.78 -6.82
C ALA A 303 3.95 -19.91 -7.44
N VAL A 304 2.94 -19.42 -6.73
CA VAL A 304 1.51 -19.52 -7.11
C VAL A 304 0.89 -18.16 -7.45
N GLY A 305 1.65 -17.08 -7.30
CA GLY A 305 1.19 -15.74 -7.60
C GLY A 305 2.24 -14.68 -7.35
N GLY A 306 1.90 -13.44 -7.68
CA GLY A 306 2.72 -12.25 -7.45
C GLY A 306 1.86 -11.09 -6.94
N VAL A 307 2.49 -10.16 -6.25
CA VAL A 307 1.85 -9.00 -5.62
C VAL A 307 2.41 -7.74 -6.27
N ALA A 308 1.60 -7.03 -7.06
CA ALA A 308 2.03 -5.80 -7.71
C ALA A 308 1.41 -4.59 -7.01
N PRO A 309 2.19 -3.54 -6.71
CA PRO A 309 1.63 -2.27 -6.26
C PRO A 309 0.85 -1.63 -7.41
N ALA A 310 -0.27 -1.02 -7.09
CA ALA A 310 -1.15 -0.39 -8.06
C ALA A 310 -1.75 0.89 -7.50
N HIS A 311 -1.89 1.90 -8.36
CA HIS A 311 -2.52 3.18 -8.03
C HIS A 311 -3.81 3.35 -8.81
N ASN A 312 -4.78 4.08 -8.23
CA ASN A 312 -5.98 4.52 -8.92
C ASN A 312 -5.61 5.66 -9.88
N VAL A 313 -5.06 5.27 -11.03
CA VAL A 313 -4.57 6.16 -12.08
C VAL A 313 -4.86 5.54 -13.44
N THR A 314 -5.01 6.41 -14.43
CA THR A 314 -5.06 6.01 -15.84
C THR A 314 -3.86 6.64 -16.53
N SER A 315 -3.03 5.80 -17.15
CA SER A 315 -1.91 6.27 -17.95
C SER A 315 -2.41 6.72 -19.32
N VAL A 316 -2.02 7.92 -19.73
CA VAL A 316 -2.31 8.45 -21.06
C VAL A 316 -0.98 8.68 -21.75
N GLU A 317 -0.72 7.93 -22.80
CA GLU A 317 0.48 8.07 -23.62
C GLU A 317 0.16 8.79 -24.93
N HIS A 318 1.14 9.52 -25.47
CA HIS A 318 1.04 10.21 -26.77
C HIS A 318 -0.16 11.17 -26.88
N GLU A 319 -0.53 11.84 -25.78
CA GLU A 319 -1.54 12.88 -25.81
C GLU A 319 -0.99 14.13 -26.51
N VAL A 320 -1.71 14.61 -27.53
CA VAL A 320 -1.36 15.85 -28.23
C VAL A 320 -1.82 17.05 -27.39
N LEU A 321 -0.88 17.67 -26.68
CA LEU A 321 -1.14 18.79 -25.77
C LEU A 321 -1.40 20.13 -26.48
N GLY A 322 -0.83 20.33 -27.68
CA GLY A 322 -0.97 21.54 -28.47
C GLY A 322 0.36 22.01 -29.08
N SER A 323 0.42 23.30 -29.45
CA SER A 323 1.62 23.92 -30.01
C SER A 323 2.08 25.07 -29.12
N SER A 324 3.38 25.14 -28.84
CA SER A 324 4.03 26.24 -28.12
C SER A 324 4.59 27.26 -29.11
N ASP A 325 4.66 28.53 -28.69
CA ASP A 325 5.39 29.59 -29.40
C ASP A 325 6.64 30.05 -28.62
N GLY A 326 7.01 29.30 -27.57
CA GLY A 326 8.14 29.60 -26.67
C GLY A 326 7.90 30.75 -25.69
N SER A 327 6.69 31.32 -25.63
CA SER A 327 6.38 32.35 -24.63
C SER A 327 6.30 31.76 -23.22
N SER A 328 6.75 32.54 -22.23
CA SER A 328 6.73 32.12 -20.82
C SER A 328 5.31 32.00 -20.29
N GLY A 329 5.03 30.97 -19.48
CA GLY A 329 3.76 30.81 -18.79
C GLY A 329 2.62 30.25 -19.65
N GLN A 330 2.96 29.61 -20.77
CA GLN A 330 1.99 28.83 -21.54
C GLN A 330 1.44 27.66 -20.72
N THR A 331 0.15 27.40 -20.91
CA THR A 331 -0.56 26.31 -20.24
C THR A 331 -1.23 25.44 -21.29
N PHE A 332 -1.02 24.14 -21.21
CA PHE A 332 -1.66 23.16 -22.07
C PHE A 332 -2.68 22.35 -21.26
N GLY A 333 -3.81 22.05 -21.87
CA GLY A 333 -4.85 21.24 -21.26
C GLY A 333 -4.58 19.77 -21.48
N VAL A 334 -4.77 18.97 -20.44
CA VAL A 334 -4.79 17.50 -20.52
C VAL A 334 -6.24 17.01 -20.55
N GLY A 335 -6.47 15.86 -21.16
CA GLY A 335 -7.79 15.27 -21.36
C GLY A 335 -8.41 14.73 -20.08
N ILE A 336 -7.58 14.38 -19.09
CA ILE A 336 -8.00 13.82 -17.79
C ILE A 336 -7.40 14.65 -16.67
N LEU A 337 -8.25 15.08 -15.73
CA LEU A 337 -7.87 15.81 -14.52
C LEU A 337 -8.36 15.08 -13.26
N PRO A 338 -7.63 15.19 -12.14
CA PRO A 338 -6.34 15.87 -12.00
C PRO A 338 -5.18 15.07 -12.61
N ALA A 339 -4.23 15.76 -13.23
CA ALA A 339 -2.96 15.16 -13.62
C ALA A 339 -2.05 15.02 -12.40
N LEU A 340 -1.37 13.88 -12.28
CA LEU A 340 -0.33 13.68 -11.28
C LEU A 340 0.98 14.33 -11.76
N PRO A 341 1.89 14.68 -10.83
CA PRO A 341 3.25 15.03 -11.19
C PRO A 341 3.90 13.89 -11.98
N LEU A 342 4.70 14.25 -12.99
CA LEU A 342 5.49 13.29 -13.76
C LEU A 342 6.42 12.52 -12.82
N ILE A 343 6.48 11.20 -12.99
CA ILE A 343 7.47 10.35 -12.31
C ILE A 343 8.69 10.12 -13.20
N ASP A 344 9.76 9.52 -12.63
CA ASP A 344 10.99 9.24 -13.36
C ASP A 344 10.70 8.43 -14.65
N GLY A 345 11.09 9.00 -15.79
CA GLY A 345 10.88 8.42 -17.12
C GLY A 345 9.64 8.92 -17.86
N GLU A 346 8.71 9.61 -17.19
CA GLU A 346 7.61 10.31 -17.85
C GLU A 346 8.06 11.73 -18.24
N THR A 347 7.86 12.11 -19.49
CA THR A 347 8.12 13.47 -19.94
C THR A 347 7.22 13.87 -21.11
N VAL A 348 7.27 15.16 -21.46
CA VAL A 348 6.68 15.70 -22.68
C VAL A 348 7.66 15.53 -23.82
N GLU A 349 7.17 15.12 -24.99
CA GLU A 349 7.93 15.17 -26.23
C GLU A 349 7.57 16.45 -27.00
N VAL A 350 8.56 17.09 -27.60
CA VAL A 350 8.38 18.32 -28.39
C VAL A 350 8.92 18.10 -29.79
N GLU A 351 8.12 18.43 -30.79
CA GLU A 351 8.53 18.46 -32.19
C GLU A 351 8.82 19.91 -32.61
N LEU A 352 10.04 20.16 -33.10
CA LEU A 352 10.47 21.48 -33.56
C LEU A 352 9.91 21.79 -34.96
N GLU A 353 9.82 23.08 -35.30
CA GLU A 353 9.28 23.56 -36.59
C GLU A 353 10.01 22.99 -37.83
N ASP A 354 11.22 22.50 -37.66
CA ASP A 354 12.01 21.90 -38.75
C ASP A 354 11.63 20.44 -39.05
N GLU A 355 10.62 19.89 -38.36
CA GLU A 355 10.14 18.50 -38.49
C GLU A 355 11.29 17.49 -38.36
N SER A 356 12.33 17.84 -37.59
CA SER A 356 13.54 17.02 -37.41
C SER A 356 13.29 15.77 -36.56
N GLY A 357 12.15 15.71 -35.87
CA GLY A 357 11.66 14.61 -35.06
C GLY A 357 11.19 15.08 -33.69
N TRP A 358 10.71 14.13 -32.89
CA TRP A 358 10.32 14.37 -31.49
C TRP A 358 11.56 14.29 -30.60
N GLU A 359 11.73 15.30 -29.77
CA GLU A 359 12.78 15.38 -28.77
C GLU A 359 12.15 15.32 -27.37
N LEU A 360 12.80 14.60 -26.44
CA LEU A 360 12.38 14.57 -25.04
C LEU A 360 12.63 15.96 -24.43
N TRP A 361 11.59 16.55 -23.88
CA TRP A 361 11.73 17.78 -23.10
C TRP A 361 12.31 17.46 -21.73
N GLU A 362 13.28 18.23 -21.28
CA GLU A 362 13.85 18.10 -19.94
C GLU A 362 13.28 19.21 -19.03
N PRO A 363 12.53 18.85 -17.97
CA PRO A 363 12.06 19.84 -17.01
C PRO A 363 13.24 20.44 -16.25
N VAL A 364 13.42 21.75 -16.36
CA VAL A 364 14.40 22.52 -15.58
C VAL A 364 13.70 23.31 -14.47
N ALA A 365 14.34 23.39 -13.30
CA ALA A 365 13.77 24.07 -12.14
C ALA A 365 13.68 25.60 -12.34
N ASP A 366 14.61 26.17 -13.11
CA ASP A 366 14.59 27.56 -13.50
C ASP A 366 15.22 27.79 -14.89
N PHE A 367 15.04 28.99 -15.44
CA PHE A 367 15.57 29.36 -16.75
C PHE A 367 17.11 29.45 -16.81
N SER A 368 17.79 29.58 -15.67
CA SER A 368 19.25 29.57 -15.63
C SER A 368 19.86 28.16 -15.74
N ASP A 369 19.04 27.13 -15.50
CA ASP A 369 19.38 25.72 -15.71
C ASP A 369 19.02 25.20 -17.12
N SER A 370 18.42 26.06 -17.97
CA SER A 370 18.02 25.78 -19.36
C SER A 370 19.15 25.83 -20.38
#